data_AF-A0A6V7K0S0-F1
#
_entry.id   AF-A0A6V7K0S0-F1
#
_cell.length_a   1.000
_cell.length_b   1.000
_cell.length_c   1.000
_cell.angle_alpha   90.00
_cell.angle_beta   90.00
_cell.angle_gamma   90.00
#
_symmetry.space_group_name_H-M   'P 1'
#
loop_
_entity.id
_entity.type
_entity.pdbx_description
1 polymer ?
#
loop_
_entity_poly.entity_id
_entity_poly.type
_entity_poly.pdbx_seq_one_letter_code
_entity_poly.pdbx_strand_id
1 'polypeptide(L)'
;GSGYIWPTGPNEYSGLLGEVLHQLSHSMNFQIVGSVTERACGTWDAQESLWTGVIGRLRRNDADIGVGEFSMTTRRRDVVDFVVPIDIGDSRLYIRKPNGTGVAWNAYTR
;
A
#
# COMPACT_ATOMS: atom_id res chain seq x y z
N GLY A 1 1.52 8.03 -0.87
CA GLY A 1 0.74 8.05 0.37
C GLY A 1 -0.42 7.10 0.19
N SER A 2 -0.77 6.33 1.23
CA SER A 2 -1.93 5.44 1.20
C SER A 2 -3.22 6.29 1.23
N GLY A 3 -4.24 5.91 0.46
CA GLY A 3 -5.57 6.51 0.56
C GLY A 3 -6.36 6.06 1.80
N TYR A 4 -5.85 5.06 2.53
CA TYR A 4 -6.58 4.37 3.60
C TYR A 4 -6.09 4.72 5.01
N ILE A 5 -5.04 5.53 5.13
CA ILE A 5 -4.54 6.03 6.41
C ILE A 5 -3.94 7.43 6.23
N TRP A 6 -4.31 8.35 7.10
CA TRP A 6 -3.76 9.70 7.13
C TRP A 6 -3.56 10.17 8.58
N PRO A 7 -2.54 10.99 8.85
CA PRO A 7 -2.29 11.52 10.18
C PRO A 7 -3.34 12.59 10.54
N THR A 8 -3.80 12.59 11.80
CA THR A 8 -4.68 13.63 12.36
C THR A 8 -4.02 14.42 13.50
N GLY A 9 -2.95 13.88 14.08
CA GLY A 9 -2.20 14.49 15.16
C GLY A 9 -0.87 13.77 15.40
N PRO A 10 -0.11 14.18 16.42
CA PRO A 10 1.10 13.47 16.82
C PRO A 10 0.75 12.04 17.25
N ASN A 11 1.24 11.04 16.50
CA ASN A 11 0.95 9.62 16.71
C ASN A 11 -0.54 9.23 16.57
N GLU A 12 -1.36 10.10 15.97
CA GLU A 12 -2.78 9.84 15.72
C GLU A 12 -3.04 9.69 14.23
N TYR A 13 -3.81 8.65 13.87
CA TYR A 13 -4.15 8.33 12.50
C TYR A 13 -5.65 8.10 12.36
N SER A 14 -6.16 8.46 11.20
CA SER A 14 -7.54 8.19 10.79
C SER A 14 -7.56 7.49 9.43
N GLY A 15 -8.75 7.04 9.04
CA GLY A 15 -8.97 6.20 7.86
C GLY A 15 -9.11 4.73 8.24
N LEU A 16 -9.48 3.90 7.26
CA LEU A 16 -9.76 2.48 7.46
C LEU A 16 -8.62 1.76 8.19
N LEU A 17 -7.38 1.93 7.73
CA LEU A 17 -6.23 1.28 8.34
C LEU A 17 -5.79 1.95 9.66
N GLY A 18 -6.09 3.24 9.85
CA GLY A 18 -5.87 3.92 11.13
C GLY A 18 -6.76 3.35 12.24
N GLU A 19 -8.04 3.13 11.94
CA GLU A 19 -8.98 2.50 12.87
C GLU A 19 -8.58 1.05 13.18
N VAL A 20 -8.21 0.27 12.17
CA VAL A 20 -7.70 -1.11 12.40
C VAL A 20 -6.48 -1.11 13.31
N LEU A 21 -5.52 -0.21 13.07
CA LEU A 21 -4.33 -0.08 13.92
C LEU A 21 -4.69 0.28 15.37
N HIS A 22 -5.65 1.18 15.57
CA HIS A 22 -6.14 1.55 16.90
C HIS A 22 -6.80 0.37 17.62
N GLN A 23 -7.66 -0.40 16.93
CA GLN A 23 -8.29 -1.60 17.49
C GLN A 23 -7.27 -2.68 17.84
N LEU A 24 -6.23 -2.86 17.01
CA LEU A 24 -5.12 -3.77 17.29
C LEU A 24 -4.32 -3.32 18.51
N SER A 25 -3.98 -2.03 18.61
CA SER A 25 -3.29 -1.44 19.75
C SER A 25 -4.04 -1.67 21.05
N HIS A 26 -5.36 -1.44 21.04
CA HIS A 26 -6.21 -1.68 22.21
C HIS A 26 -6.31 -3.17 22.57
N SER A 27 -6.56 -4.04 21.60
CA SER A 27 -6.79 -5.48 21.83
C SER A 27 -5.52 -6.21 22.26
N MET A 28 -4.36 -5.80 21.75
CA MET A 28 -3.06 -6.43 22.04
C MET A 28 -2.23 -5.65 23.06
N ASN A 29 -2.77 -4.55 23.59
CA ASN A 29 -2.17 -3.72 24.64
C ASN A 29 -0.74 -3.23 24.29
N PHE A 30 -0.57 -2.67 23.09
CA PHE A 30 0.68 -1.99 22.70
C PHE A 30 0.43 -0.50 22.43
N GLN A 31 1.47 0.32 22.58
CA GLN A 31 1.42 1.76 22.30
C GLN A 31 2.13 2.08 20.98
N ILE A 32 1.61 3.07 20.25
CA ILE A 32 2.23 3.58 19.03
C ILE A 32 3.10 4.77 19.42
N VAL A 33 4.42 4.59 19.36
CA VAL A 33 5.38 5.63 19.77
C VAL A 33 6.16 6.10 18.54
N GLY A 34 5.76 7.25 18.02
CA GLY A 34 6.38 7.83 16.83
C GLY A 34 5.86 7.24 15.53
N SER A 35 6.05 7.97 14.44
CA SER A 35 5.89 7.42 13.10
C SER A 35 6.76 8.11 12.08
N VAL A 36 7.03 7.38 11.02
CA VAL A 36 7.72 7.89 9.84
C VAL A 36 6.87 7.53 8.63
N THR A 37 6.60 8.53 7.80
CA THR A 37 5.88 8.31 6.54
C THR A 37 6.86 8.04 5.42
N GLU A 38 6.66 6.92 4.73
CA GLU A 38 7.38 6.60 3.50
C GLU A 38 6.49 6.80 2.27
N ARG A 39 7.11 7.19 1.16
CA ARG A 39 6.38 7.39 -0.11
C ARG A 39 6.09 6.08 -0.84
N ALA A 40 6.85 5.03 -0.55
CA ALA A 40 6.79 3.74 -1.21
C ALA A 40 6.72 2.58 -0.21
N CYS A 41 5.99 1.53 -0.57
CA CYS A 41 5.96 0.26 0.17
C CYS A 41 7.36 -0.33 0.33
N GLY A 42 8.13 -0.32 -0.74
CA GLY A 42 9.50 -0.84 -0.77
C GLY A 42 9.75 -1.70 -1.99
N THR A 43 10.94 -1.51 -2.55
CA THR A 43 11.48 -2.26 -3.69
C THR A 43 12.90 -2.69 -3.35
N TRP A 44 13.33 -3.81 -3.92
CA TRP A 44 14.72 -4.23 -3.84
C TRP A 44 15.57 -3.33 -4.73
N ASP A 45 16.55 -2.67 -4.13
CA ASP A 45 17.62 -1.97 -4.82
C ASP A 45 18.81 -2.95 -4.98
N ALA A 46 19.12 -3.29 -6.23
CA ALA A 46 20.20 -4.22 -6.53
C ALA A 46 21.59 -3.58 -6.46
N GLN A 47 21.71 -2.25 -6.62
CA GLN A 47 22.99 -1.56 -6.53
C GLN A 47 23.42 -1.47 -5.07
N GLU A 48 22.51 -1.02 -4.22
CA GLU A 48 22.77 -0.83 -2.79
C GLU A 48 22.52 -2.12 -1.97
N SER A 49 22.05 -3.19 -2.62
CA SER A 49 21.71 -4.48 -1.99
C SER A 49 20.81 -4.33 -0.75
N LEU A 50 19.80 -3.46 -0.85
CA LEU A 50 18.90 -3.16 0.25
C LEU A 50 17.45 -2.98 -0.21
N TRP A 51 16.52 -3.12 0.74
CA TRP A 51 15.13 -2.75 0.52
C TRP A 51 14.92 -1.27 0.83
N THR A 52 14.14 -0.60 -0.02
CA THR A 52 13.72 0.80 0.16
C THR A 52 12.37 0.91 0.87
N GLY A 53 11.93 2.13 1.16
CA GLY A 53 10.58 2.42 1.66
C GLY A 53 10.26 1.77 3.01
N VAL A 54 8.97 1.45 3.22
CA VAL A 54 8.49 0.83 4.47
C VAL A 54 9.22 -0.48 4.76
N ILE A 55 9.30 -1.40 3.78
CA ILE A 55 9.99 -2.69 3.95
C ILE A 55 11.46 -2.50 4.32
N GLY A 56 12.12 -1.50 3.74
CA GLY A 56 13.50 -1.14 4.10
C GLY A 56 13.65 -0.75 5.56
N ARG A 57 12.73 0.06 6.10
CA ARG A 57 12.74 0.45 7.51
C ARG A 57 12.50 -0.73 8.43
N LEU A 58 11.53 -1.58 8.11
CA LEU A 58 11.28 -2.82 8.87
C LEU A 58 12.53 -3.69 8.91
N ARG A 59 13.21 -3.87 7.77
CA ARG A 59 14.45 -4.67 7.68
C ARG A 59 15.63 -4.11 8.47
N ARG A 60 15.67 -2.79 8.66
CA ARG A 60 16.70 -2.11 9.46
C ARG A 60 16.31 -1.96 10.94
N ASN A 61 15.12 -2.44 11.34
CA ASN A 61 14.53 -2.20 12.66
C ASN A 61 14.35 -0.70 12.97
N ASP A 62 14.16 0.14 11.95
CA ASP A 62 13.83 1.56 12.12
C ASP A 62 12.33 1.76 12.47
N ALA A 63 11.52 0.71 12.30
CA ALA A 63 10.08 0.67 12.59
C ALA A 63 9.65 -0.77 12.87
N ASP A 64 8.66 -0.96 13.73
CA ASP A 64 8.15 -2.29 14.11
C ASP A 64 6.97 -2.75 13.24
N ILE A 65 6.12 -1.82 12.80
CA ILE A 65 4.91 -2.11 12.02
C ILE A 65 4.84 -1.17 10.82
N GLY A 66 4.66 -1.76 9.64
CA GLY A 66 4.32 -1.01 8.42
C GLY A 66 2.82 -0.97 8.24
N VAL A 67 2.24 0.22 8.09
CA VAL A 67 0.79 0.38 7.84
C VAL A 67 0.57 1.13 6.53
N GLY A 68 -0.20 0.52 5.64
CA GLY A 68 -0.49 1.06 4.32
C GLY A 68 -1.04 -0.01 3.39
N GLU A 69 -1.34 0.40 2.16
CA GLU A 69 -1.78 -0.52 1.13
C GLU A 69 -0.56 -1.23 0.54
N PHE A 70 -0.44 -2.53 0.81
CA PHE A 70 0.70 -3.34 0.38
C PHE A 70 0.25 -4.54 -0.45
N SER A 71 0.73 -4.62 -1.69
CA SER A 71 0.62 -5.85 -2.47
C SER A 71 1.51 -6.93 -1.84
N MET A 72 0.89 -8.03 -1.39
CA MET A 72 1.54 -9.18 -0.79
C MET A 72 2.18 -10.09 -1.85
N THR A 73 3.30 -9.66 -2.42
CA THR A 73 4.06 -10.46 -3.40
C THR A 73 5.00 -11.44 -2.72
N THR A 74 5.37 -12.53 -3.41
CA THR A 74 6.31 -13.54 -2.89
C THR A 74 7.62 -12.92 -2.40
N ARG A 75 8.25 -12.06 -3.22
CA ARG A 75 9.53 -11.42 -2.86
C ARG A 75 9.46 -10.57 -1.58
N ARG A 76 8.29 -10.01 -1.26
CA ARG A 76 8.09 -9.23 -0.04
C ARG A 76 7.84 -10.14 1.17
N ARG A 77 7.09 -11.23 0.98
CA ARG A 77 6.86 -12.25 2.02
C ARG A 77 8.15 -12.95 2.46
N ASP A 78 9.15 -13.01 1.60
CA ASP A 78 10.45 -13.61 1.93
C ASP A 78 11.27 -12.75 2.92
N VAL A 79 10.88 -11.48 3.15
CA VAL A 79 11.67 -10.52 3.94
C VAL A 79 10.90 -9.84 5.06
N VAL A 80 9.57 -9.84 5.01
CA VAL A 80 8.68 -9.33 6.06
C VAL A 80 7.47 -10.25 6.22
N ASP A 81 6.97 -10.33 7.45
CA ASP A 81 5.72 -11.01 7.75
C ASP A 81 4.54 -10.07 7.54
N PHE A 82 3.50 -10.57 6.87
CA PHE A 82 2.24 -9.86 6.68
C PHE A 82 1.18 -10.41 7.63
N VAL A 83 0.30 -9.52 8.08
CA VAL A 83 -0.97 -9.92 8.69
C VAL A 83 -1.88 -10.64 7.68
N VAL A 84 -2.96 -11.23 8.17
CA VAL A 84 -4.02 -11.79 7.31
C VAL A 84 -4.52 -10.68 6.36
N PRO A 85 -4.72 -10.98 5.06
CA PRO A 85 -5.19 -9.97 4.10
C PRO A 85 -6.50 -9.32 4.57
N ILE A 86 -6.51 -7.99 4.65
CA ILE A 86 -7.68 -7.19 5.06
C ILE A 86 -8.61 -6.94 3.85
N ASP A 87 -8.04 -6.87 2.64
CA ASP A 87 -8.76 -6.71 1.39
C ASP A 87 -8.07 -7.50 0.26
N ILE A 88 -8.83 -7.84 -0.78
CA ILE A 88 -8.35 -8.51 -1.98
C ILE A 88 -8.68 -7.64 -3.19
N GLY A 89 -7.65 -7.01 -3.75
CA GLY A 89 -7.75 -6.20 -4.96
C GLY A 89 -7.33 -6.94 -6.22
N ASP A 90 -8.06 -6.72 -7.31
CA ASP A 90 -7.67 -7.16 -8.65
C ASP A 90 -7.07 -6.00 -9.46
N SER A 91 -6.13 -6.33 -10.34
CA SER A 91 -5.68 -5.38 -11.37
C SER A 91 -6.76 -5.20 -12.42
N ARG A 92 -7.31 -3.99 -12.54
CA ARG A 92 -8.36 -3.65 -13.51
C ARG A 92 -7.88 -2.57 -14.47
N LEU A 93 -8.12 -2.78 -15.76
CA LEU A 93 -7.85 -1.78 -16.81
C LEU A 93 -9.08 -0.89 -16.98
N TYR A 94 -8.92 0.40 -16.68
CA TYR A 94 -9.97 1.40 -16.90
C TYR A 94 -9.72 2.12 -18.22
N ILE A 95 -10.64 1.93 -19.18
CA ILE A 95 -10.60 2.60 -20.48
C ILE A 95 -11.69 3.66 -20.50
N ARG A 96 -11.32 4.90 -20.87
CA ARG A 96 -12.29 5.98 -21.05
C ARG A 96 -13.35 5.54 -22.05
N LYS A 97 -14.62 5.60 -21.65
CA LYS A 97 -15.74 5.32 -22.55
C LYS A 97 -15.62 6.23 -23.78
N PRO A 98 -15.60 5.70 -25.02
CA PRO A 98 -15.60 6.53 -26.22
C PRO A 98 -16.88 7.37 -26.26
N ASN A 99 -16.75 8.66 -26.60
CA ASN A 99 -17.88 9.60 -26.65
C ASN A 99 -18.79 9.39 -27.88
N GLY A 100 -18.50 8.43 -28.76
CA GLY A 100 -19.30 8.11 -29.93
C GLY A 100 -18.88 6.81 -30.61
N THR A 101 -19.80 6.22 -31.38
CA THR A 101 -19.50 5.12 -32.30
C THR A 101 -18.82 5.72 -33.54
N GLY A 102 -17.50 5.87 -33.49
CA GLY A 102 -16.68 6.21 -34.66
C GLY A 102 -16.63 5.06 -35.66
N VAL A 103 -17.79 4.57 -36.11
CA VAL A 103 -17.86 3.65 -37.24
C VAL A 103 -17.59 4.50 -38.48
N ALA A 104 -16.37 4.43 -38.98
CA ALA A 104 -16.04 5.08 -40.23
C ALA A 104 -16.79 4.33 -41.35
N TRP A 105 -17.74 4.99 -42.02
CA TRP A 105 -18.58 4.40 -43.07
C TRP A 105 -17.76 3.82 -44.24
N ASN A 106 -16.55 4.33 -44.46
CA ASN A 106 -15.59 3.78 -45.42
C ASN A 106 -15.03 2.40 -45.05
N ALA A 107 -15.33 1.87 -43.86
CA ALA A 107 -15.02 0.48 -43.50
C ALA A 107 -15.83 -0.53 -44.32
N TYR A 108 -16.95 -0.12 -44.93
CA TYR A 108 -17.89 -1.01 -45.62
C TYR A 108 -18.06 -0.74 -47.12
N THR A 109 -17.41 0.28 -47.68
CA THR A 109 -17.51 0.60 -49.11
C THR A 109 -16.13 0.54 -49.77
N ARG A 110 -15.93 -0.48 -50.62
CA ARG A 110 -14.87 -0.56 -51.62
C ARG A 110 -15.30 0.12 -52.92
#